data_AF-A0A943QW65-F1
#
_entry.id   AF-A0A943QW65-F1
#
_cell.length_a   1.000
_cell.length_b   1.000
_cell.length_c   1.000
_cell.angle_alpha   90.00
_cell.angle_beta   90.00
_cell.angle_gamma   90.00
#
_symmetry.space_group_name_H-M   'P 1'
#
loop_
_entity.id
_entity.type
_entity.pdbx_description
1 polymer ?
#
loop_
_entity_poly.entity_id
_entity_poly.type
_entity_poly.pdbx_seq_one_letter_code
_entity_poly.pdbx_strand_id
1 'polypeptide(L)' 'METNGPKNRIRAHFLGGGTLTVLKALDLYSTTELRSVVWRLRQDGYDIRNRRIRIKAADGGLRHVKEYYLFQ' A
#
# COMPACT_ATOMS: atom_id res chain seq x y z
N MET A 1 -18.87 -4.89 -12.80
CA MET A 1 -17.49 -4.54 -12.40
C MET A 1 -17.57 -3.88 -11.03
N GLU A 2 -17.07 -4.52 -9.98
CA GLU A 2 -17.03 -3.90 -8.64
C GLU A 2 -16.10 -2.69 -8.67
N THR A 3 -16.67 -1.51 -8.85
CA THR A 3 -15.95 -0.23 -8.91
C THR A 3 -15.34 0.17 -7.55
N ASN A 4 -15.80 -0.44 -6.45
CA ASN A 4 -15.45 -0.04 -5.07
C ASN A 4 -14.61 -1.04 -4.27
N GLY A 5 -14.11 -2.12 -4.90
CA GLY A 5 -13.28 -3.11 -4.22
C GLY A 5 -11.97 -2.52 -3.67
N PRO A 6 -11.38 -3.10 -2.59
CA PRO A 6 -10.13 -2.62 -1.99
C PRO A 6 -8.98 -2.42 -3.00
N LYS A 7 -8.95 -3.24 -4.06
CA LYS A 7 -7.95 -3.16 -5.14
C LYS A 7 -8.02 -1.84 -5.92
N ASN A 8 -9.23 -1.39 -6.29
CA ASN A 8 -9.41 -0.13 -7.01
C ASN A 8 -9.08 1.07 -6.13
N ARG A 9 -9.46 1.02 -4.85
CA ARG A 9 -9.12 2.07 -3.88
C ARG A 9 -7.62 2.19 -3.65
N ILE A 10 -6.90 1.07 -3.55
CA ILE A 10 -5.42 1.05 -3.46
C ILE A 10 -4.78 1.61 -4.74
N ARG A 11 -5.27 1.22 -5.93
CA ARG A 11 -4.77 1.75 -7.20
C ARG A 11 -4.97 3.27 -7.28
N ALA A 12 -6.18 3.76 -6.98
CA ALA A 12 -6.49 5.18 -6.96
C ALA A 12 -5.61 5.95 -5.94
N HIS A 13 -5.34 5.35 -4.78
CA HIS A 13 -4.44 5.94 -3.78
C HIS A 13 -3.03 6.17 -4.34
N PHE A 14 -2.47 5.18 -5.04
CA PHE A 14 -1.14 5.32 -5.67
C PHE A 14 -1.14 6.34 -6.81
N LEU A 15 -2.17 6.34 -7.66
CA LEU A 15 -2.29 7.30 -8.76
C LEU A 15 -2.44 8.75 -8.25
N GLY A 16 -3.01 8.94 -7.06
CA GLY A 16 -3.07 10.23 -6.37
C GLY A 16 -1.78 10.65 -5.66
N GLY A 17 -0.68 9.91 -5.83
CA GLY A 17 0.61 10.19 -5.18
C GLY A 17 0.73 9.69 -3.74
N GLY A 18 -0.25 8.92 -3.27
CA GLY A 18 -0.27 8.38 -1.91
C GLY A 18 0.69 7.21 -1.71
N THR A 19 1.05 6.96 -0.45
CA THR A 19 1.89 5.84 -0.01
C THR A 19 1.14 4.92 0.95
N LEU A 20 1.48 3.62 0.91
CA LEU A 20 0.84 2.61 1.75
C LEU A 20 1.85 1.68 2.42
N THR A 21 1.65 1.44 3.71
CA THR A 21 2.14 0.25 4.39
C THR A 21 1.00 -0.77 4.48
N VAL A 22 1.31 -2.04 4.76
CA VAL A 22 0.26 -3.06 4.98
C VAL A 22 -0.69 -2.64 6.11
N LEU A 23 -0.16 -2.01 7.17
CA LEU A 23 -0.97 -1.52 8.29
C LEU A 23 -1.89 -0.38 7.87
N LYS A 24 -1.38 0.58 7.08
CA LYS A 24 -2.20 1.68 6.56
C LYS A 24 -3.27 1.19 5.58
N ALA A 25 -2.99 0.15 4.79
CA ALA A 25 -3.98 -0.47 3.91
C ALA A 25 -5.07 -1.24 4.69
N LEU A 26 -4.71 -1.88 5.81
CA LEU A 26 -5.67 -2.49 6.71
C LEU A 26 -6.59 -1.43 7.33
N ASP A 27 -6.03 -0.33 7.81
CA ASP A 27 -6.76 0.77 8.43
C ASP A 27 -7.70 1.50 7.45
N LEU A 28 -7.19 1.90 6.28
CA LEU A 28 -7.95 2.69 5.32
C LEU A 28 -8.94 1.88 4.46
N TYR A 29 -8.60 0.62 4.17
CA TYR A 29 -9.30 -0.18 3.16
C TYR A 29 -9.76 -1.55 3.65
N SER A 30 -9.59 -1.84 4.95
CA SER A 30 -9.97 -3.11 5.58
C SER A 30 -9.38 -4.33 4.84
N THR A 31 -8.14 -4.22 4.35
CA THR A 31 -7.49 -5.29 3.58
C THR A 31 -6.05 -5.55 3.96
N THR A 32 -5.67 -6.82 3.98
CA THR A 32 -4.29 -7.30 4.11
C THR A 32 -3.64 -7.60 2.76
N GLU A 33 -4.38 -7.49 1.65
CA GLU A 33 -3.95 -7.90 0.31
C GLU A 33 -3.02 -6.90 -0.40
N LEU A 34 -2.52 -5.86 0.29
CA LEU A 34 -1.71 -4.81 -0.31
C LEU A 34 -0.57 -5.38 -1.19
N ARG A 35 0.11 -6.43 -0.73
CA ARG A 35 1.23 -7.04 -1.47
C ARG A 35 0.78 -7.68 -2.77
N SER A 36 -0.36 -8.37 -2.76
CA SER A 36 -0.95 -8.99 -3.96
C SER A 36 -1.40 -7.93 -4.95
N VAL A 37 -1.97 -6.82 -4.46
CA VAL A 37 -2.35 -5.68 -5.32
C VAL A 37 -1.12 -5.01 -5.93
N VAL A 38 -0.10 -4.72 -5.14
CA VAL A 38 1.17 -4.15 -5.63
C VAL A 38 1.80 -5.05 -6.68
N TRP A 39 1.81 -6.37 -6.46
CA TRP A 39 2.35 -7.32 -7.43
C TRP A 39 1.58 -7.26 -8.76
N ARG A 40 0.24 -7.26 -8.74
CA ARG A 40 -0.58 -7.12 -9.95
C ARG A 40 -0.34 -5.79 -10.66
N LEU A 41 -0.34 -4.68 -9.93
CA LEU A 41 -0.08 -3.36 -10.52
C LEU A 41 1.29 -3.28 -11.20
N ARG A 42 2.31 -3.96 -10.67
CA ARG A 42 3.60 -4.07 -11.37
C ARG A 42 3.51 -4.86 -12.68
N GLN A 43 2.72 -5.93 -12.71
CA GLN A 43 2.45 -6.66 -13.96
C GLN A 43 1.70 -5.77 -14.98
N ASP A 44 0.85 -4.87 -14.49
CA ASP A 44 0.12 -3.90 -15.32
C ASP A 44 0.99 -2.70 -15.76
N GLY A 45 2.28 -2.68 -15.43
CA GLY A 45 3.23 -1.67 -15.89
C GLY A 45 3.45 -0.48 -14.94
N TYR A 46 2.86 -0.47 -13.74
CA TYR A 46 3.12 0.58 -12.75
C TYR A 46 4.47 0.38 -12.04
N ASP A 47 5.35 1.39 -12.05
CA ASP A 47 6.62 1.37 -11.29
C ASP A 47 6.36 1.62 -9.79
N ILE A 48 5.79 0.63 -9.10
CA ILE A 48 5.59 0.70 -7.65
C ILE A 48 6.84 0.22 -6.94
N ARG A 49 7.51 1.12 -6.24
CA ARG A 49 8.70 0.84 -5.44
C ARG A 49 8.35 0.72 -3.96
N ASN A 50 9.35 0.39 -3.16
CA ASN A 50 9.19 0.35 -1.71
C ASN A 50 10.45 0.86 -1.01
N ARG A 51 10.26 1.46 0.17
CA ARG A 51 11.32 1.83 1.10
C ARG A 51 11.02 1.27 2.48
N ARG A 52 12.04 1.22 3.34
CA ARG A 52 11.89 0.78 4.72
C ARG A 52 11.75 2.00 5.62
N ILE A 53 10.64 2.09 6.35
CA ILE A 53 10.40 3.16 7.32
C ILE A 53 10.32 2.57 8.73
N ARG A 54 10.58 3.41 9.73
CA ARG A 54 10.32 3.08 11.14
C ARG A 54 8.95 3.64 11.52
N ILE A 55 8.14 2.83 12.17
CA ILE A 55 6.88 3.25 12.78
C ILE A 55 6.90 2.94 14.27
N LYS A 56 6.19 3.73 15.06
CA LYS A 56 5.93 3.43 16.46
C LYS A 56 4.71 2.51 16.52
N ALA A 57 4.86 1.33 17.11
CA ALA A 57 3.77 0.41 17.36
C ALA A 57 3.00 0.83 18.63
N ALA A 58 1.82 0.24 18.84
CA ALA A 58 0.95 0.54 19.97
C ALA A 58 1.61 0.26 21.34
N ASP A 59 2.52 -0.71 21.38
CA ASP A 59 3.35 -1.06 22.55
C ASP A 59 4.50 -0.06 22.80
N GLY A 60 4.61 1.01 22.00
CA GLY A 60 5.69 1.98 22.06
C GLY A 60 6.98 1.55 21.35
N GLY A 61 7.07 0.29 20.90
CA GLY A 61 8.24 -0.24 20.20
C GLY A 61 8.38 0.31 18.78
N LEU A 62 9.62 0.54 18.35
CA LEU A 62 9.90 0.93 16.96
C LEU A 62 9.99 -0.32 16.07
N ARG A 63 9.21 -0.35 15.00
CA ARG A 63 9.20 -1.45 14.03
C ARG A 63 9.52 -0.95 12.64
N HIS A 64 10.29 -1.73 11.89
CA HIS A 64 10.56 -1.46 10.49
C HIS A 64 9.49 -2.07 9.60
N VAL A 65 8.84 -1.26 8.77
CA VAL A 65 7.83 -1.72 7.81
C VAL A 65 8.21 -1.29 6.38
N LYS A 66 7.63 -1.99 5.40
CA LYS A 66 7.73 -1.58 3.99
C LYS A 66 6.64 -0.57 3.69
N GLU A 67 7.04 0.56 3.14
CA GLU A 67 6.15 1.57 2.56
C GLU A 67 6.28 1.52 1.05
N TYR A 68 5.14 1.31 0.38
CA TYR A 68 5.02 1.26 -1.07
C TYR A 68 4.59 2.62 -1.60
N TYR A 69 5.11 2.99 -2.77
CA TYR A 69 4.81 4.24 -3.45
C TYR A 69 4.94 4.05 -4.96
N LEU A 70 4.17 4.82 -5.74
CA LEU A 70 4.34 4.89 -7.19
C LEU A 70 5.53 5.80 -7.51
N PHE A 71 6.48 5.30 -8.29
CA PHE A 71 7.59 6.08 -8.82
C PHE A 71 7.14 6.68 -10.16
N GLN A 72 7.31 7.99 -10.29
CA GLN A 72 6.96 8.80 -11.47
C GLN A 72 8.24 9.24 -12.16
#